data_AF-A0A3L6T045-F1
#
_entry.id   AF-A0A3L6T045-F1
#
_cell.length_a   1.000
_cell.length_b   1.000
_cell.length_c   1.000
_cell.angle_alpha   90.00
_cell.angle_beta   90.00
_cell.angle_gamma   90.00
#
_symmetry.space_group_name_H-M   'P 1'
#
loop_
_entity.id
_entity.type
_entity.pdbx_description
1 polymer ?
#
loop_
_entity_poly.entity_id
_entity_poly.type
_entity_poly.pdbx_seq_one_letter_code
_entity_poly.pdbx_strand_id
1 'polypeptide(L)'
;MLQQLKTLQAEMHRGYYALDAFKYQSYKEDGGEDDDEVSHYYSFAISKFNPAKRIQLRGRSSQQGGGRELHQVLGSLDVTITDAREFLMFLKGCPPLYHRLNTTYMVLEKCMFGRHAEMEHIISFLMQKCALGSTGDFGVLPIVGPPKAEGDPEGRIASVRDGGTVKHQSHASECRDESILVVVEVNGDISEATWSSLCSASKRFATNGVIKFIICSRSDKIVRFGTTQALKVENLSQEAFWYFFKALAFGSADPREEPKLASMAMEIAAWNCSFIAGNAIARMLRDNLSATFWRMALTSFREVNQRYSFFIFDAQPVNPSQSRKMIRRLNGSDGYCSIFNGYQIVSSQEDAPVITVQEVLSGSVARRGEFDVLAWRSSIPPYHSYTCSCEIHEVEDSCMRH
;
A
#
# COMPACT_ATOMS: atom_id res chain seq x y z
N MET A 1 -23.65 5.06 -7.57
CA MET A 1 -22.53 6.01 -7.80
C MET A 1 -21.18 5.49 -7.31
N LEU A 2 -20.88 5.42 -6.00
CA LEU A 2 -19.55 4.99 -5.53
C LEU A 2 -19.16 3.57 -5.99
N GLN A 3 -20.11 2.64 -6.04
CA GLN A 3 -19.87 1.29 -6.54
C GLN A 3 -19.51 1.28 -8.03
N GLN A 4 -20.21 2.07 -8.86
CA GLN A 4 -19.88 2.22 -10.29
C GLN A 4 -18.50 2.85 -10.50
N LEU A 5 -18.13 3.83 -9.67
CA LEU A 5 -16.78 4.42 -9.70
C LEU A 5 -15.70 3.39 -9.35
N LYS A 6 -15.94 2.57 -8.31
CA LYS A 6 -15.04 1.46 -7.96
C LYS A 6 -14.86 0.48 -9.11
N THR A 7 -15.96 0.06 -9.75
CA THR A 7 -15.92 -0.84 -10.90
C THR A 7 -15.14 -0.24 -12.06
N LEU A 8 -15.42 1.02 -12.41
CA LEU A 8 -14.70 1.73 -13.49
C LEU A 8 -13.20 1.84 -13.20
N GLN A 9 -12.83 2.17 -11.95
CA GLN A 9 -11.43 2.26 -11.54
C GLN A 9 -10.73 0.89 -11.62
N ALA A 10 -11.39 -0.18 -11.18
CA ALA A 10 -10.84 -1.53 -11.26
C ALA A 10 -10.58 -1.95 -12.72
N GLU A 11 -11.56 -1.76 -13.61
CA GLU A 11 -11.38 -2.06 -15.04
C GLU A 11 -10.32 -1.18 -15.70
N MET A 12 -10.19 0.08 -15.28
CA MET A 12 -9.12 0.97 -15.76
C MET A 12 -7.73 0.44 -15.35
N HIS A 13 -7.54 0.06 -14.08
CA HIS A 13 -6.27 -0.51 -13.63
C HIS A 13 -5.95 -1.82 -14.38
N ARG A 14 -6.96 -2.67 -14.57
CA ARG A 14 -6.85 -3.91 -15.35
C ARG A 14 -6.45 -3.64 -16.81
N GLY A 15 -7.02 -2.61 -17.43
CA GLY A 15 -6.64 -2.14 -18.77
C GLY A 15 -5.19 -1.69 -18.86
N TYR A 16 -4.73 -0.85 -17.91
CA TYR A 16 -3.34 -0.42 -17.86
C TYR A 16 -2.38 -1.60 -17.64
N TYR A 17 -2.73 -2.51 -16.75
CA TYR A 17 -1.93 -3.70 -16.46
C TYR A 17 -1.80 -4.60 -17.69
N ALA A 18 -2.90 -4.96 -18.34
CA ALA A 18 -2.88 -5.81 -19.54
C ALA A 18 -2.09 -5.16 -20.70
N LEU A 19 -2.24 -3.84 -20.88
CA LEU A 19 -1.51 -3.10 -21.89
C LEU A 19 0.00 -3.09 -21.62
N ASP A 20 0.40 -2.83 -20.37
CA ASP A 20 1.81 -2.82 -20.00
C ASP A 20 2.41 -4.22 -20.00
N ALA A 21 1.67 -5.24 -19.56
CA ALA A 21 2.10 -6.63 -19.62
C ALA A 21 2.38 -7.04 -21.08
N PHE A 22 1.49 -6.66 -22.00
CA PHE A 22 1.69 -6.86 -23.43
C PHE A 22 2.93 -6.11 -23.96
N LYS A 23 3.15 -4.85 -23.55
CA LYS A 23 4.29 -4.04 -24.00
C LYS A 23 5.63 -4.56 -23.47
N TYR A 24 5.68 -4.98 -22.21
CA TYR A 24 6.93 -5.34 -21.54
C TYR A 24 7.27 -6.82 -21.66
N GLN A 25 6.38 -7.64 -22.23
CA GLN A 25 6.60 -9.08 -22.41
C GLN A 25 7.89 -9.40 -23.16
N SER A 26 8.23 -8.65 -24.22
CA SER A 26 9.45 -8.86 -25.01
C SER A 26 10.75 -8.53 -24.26
N TYR A 27 10.67 -7.83 -23.13
CA TYR A 27 11.83 -7.44 -22.33
C TYR A 27 12.03 -8.35 -21.10
N LYS A 28 11.21 -9.41 -20.95
CA LYS A 28 11.35 -10.40 -19.87
C LYS A 28 12.34 -11.53 -20.20
N GLU A 29 12.61 -11.76 -21.49
CA GLU A 29 13.34 -12.94 -21.97
C GLU A 29 14.84 -12.69 -22.24
N ASP A 30 15.28 -11.42 -22.24
CA ASP A 30 16.65 -11.02 -22.60
C ASP A 30 17.54 -10.83 -21.36
N GLY A 31 17.78 -11.94 -20.66
CA GLY A 31 18.65 -12.04 -19.47
C GLY A 31 19.98 -12.74 -19.73
N GLY A 32 20.38 -12.90 -21.00
CA GLY A 32 21.69 -13.40 -21.40
C GLY A 32 22.63 -12.26 -21.74
N GLU A 33 23.86 -12.31 -21.25
CA GLU A 33 24.95 -11.46 -21.71
C GLU A 33 25.22 -11.75 -23.18
N ASP A 34 24.85 -10.82 -24.07
CA ASP A 34 25.52 -10.56 -25.34
C ASP A 34 25.07 -9.17 -25.83
N ASP A 35 25.89 -8.16 -25.51
CA ASP A 35 25.86 -6.85 -26.16
C ASP A 35 26.44 -7.01 -27.58
N ASP A 36 25.61 -7.38 -28.54
CA ASP A 36 25.64 -6.94 -29.95
C ASP A 36 24.71 -7.82 -30.77
N GLU A 37 23.43 -7.45 -30.85
CA GLU A 37 22.72 -7.57 -32.11
C GLU A 37 21.46 -6.70 -32.09
N VAL A 38 21.32 -5.89 -33.13
CA VAL A 38 20.15 -5.05 -33.39
C VAL A 38 18.94 -5.96 -33.61
N SER A 39 18.28 -6.37 -32.53
CA SER A 39 17.05 -7.13 -32.59
C SER A 39 15.92 -6.21 -33.06
N HIS A 40 15.61 -6.32 -34.34
CA HIS A 40 14.47 -5.70 -35.00
C HIS A 40 13.14 -6.17 -34.37
N TYR A 41 12.72 -5.55 -33.26
CA TYR A 41 11.40 -5.77 -32.64
C TYR A 41 10.68 -4.45 -32.29
N TYR A 42 10.85 -3.41 -33.10
CA TYR A 42 9.97 -2.22 -33.07
C TYR A 42 8.68 -2.47 -33.87
N SER A 43 7.79 -3.38 -33.43
CA SER A 43 6.49 -3.51 -34.10
C SER A 43 5.37 -2.67 -33.47
N PHE A 44 5.57 -2.02 -32.31
CA PHE A 44 4.48 -1.24 -31.68
C PHE A 44 4.94 0.01 -30.92
N ALA A 45 6.06 0.63 -31.30
CA ALA A 45 6.40 1.95 -30.77
C ALA A 45 5.27 2.94 -31.11
N ILE A 46 4.54 3.40 -30.10
CA ILE A 46 3.59 4.51 -30.24
C ILE A 46 4.42 5.71 -30.72
N SER A 47 4.11 6.21 -31.91
CA SER A 47 4.79 7.37 -32.50
C SER A 47 4.80 8.53 -31.50
N LYS A 48 5.99 8.91 -30.99
CA LYS A 48 6.21 10.08 -30.10
C LYS A 48 5.54 11.36 -30.63
N PHE A 49 5.39 11.48 -31.94
CA PHE A 49 4.87 12.66 -32.62
C PHE A 49 3.38 12.60 -32.99
N ASN A 50 2.66 11.50 -32.72
CA ASN A 50 1.24 11.43 -33.02
C ASN A 50 0.48 10.43 -32.12
N PRO A 51 -0.08 10.90 -30.98
CA PRO A 51 -0.88 10.09 -30.07
C PRO A 51 -2.16 9.50 -30.71
N ALA A 52 -2.61 10.05 -31.84
CA ALA A 52 -3.84 9.62 -32.53
C ALA A 52 -3.63 8.42 -33.47
N LYS A 53 -2.38 7.95 -33.68
CA LYS A 53 -2.12 6.69 -34.39
C LYS A 53 -2.55 5.52 -33.51
N ARG A 54 -3.82 5.11 -33.64
CA ARG A 54 -4.41 3.94 -33.00
C ARG A 54 -3.53 2.71 -33.30
N ILE A 55 -3.25 1.92 -32.26
CA ILE A 55 -2.59 0.62 -32.40
C ILE A 55 -3.44 -0.21 -33.36
N GLN A 56 -2.93 -0.47 -34.58
CA GLN A 56 -3.56 -1.43 -35.47
C GLN A 56 -3.14 -2.82 -35.00
N LEU A 57 -4.02 -3.46 -34.21
CA LEU A 57 -3.95 -4.89 -33.91
C LEU A 57 -4.31 -5.67 -35.18
N ARG A 58 -3.41 -5.67 -36.18
CA ARG A 58 -3.61 -6.48 -37.39
C ARG A 58 -3.32 -7.93 -37.00
N GLY A 59 -4.37 -8.73 -36.90
CA GLY A 59 -4.31 -10.13 -36.52
C GLY A 59 -3.25 -10.89 -37.30
N ARG A 60 -2.14 -11.21 -36.64
CA ARG A 60 -1.22 -12.27 -37.05
C ARG A 60 -1.30 -13.34 -35.98
N SER A 61 -1.65 -14.52 -36.45
CA SER A 61 -1.86 -15.77 -35.76
C SER A 61 -0.59 -16.31 -35.10
N SER A 62 -0.08 -15.64 -34.08
CA SER A 62 0.68 -16.32 -33.03
C SER A 62 -0.18 -16.33 -31.78
N GLN A 63 -0.52 -17.52 -31.30
CA GLN A 63 -1.21 -17.72 -30.03
C GLN A 63 -0.26 -17.30 -28.90
N GLN A 64 -0.20 -16.01 -28.58
CA GLN A 64 0.48 -15.48 -27.41
C GLN A 64 -0.60 -14.92 -26.47
N GLY A 65 -0.70 -15.48 -25.26
CA GLY A 65 -1.81 -15.25 -24.33
C GLY A 65 -2.15 -13.78 -24.07
N GLY A 66 -1.15 -12.90 -24.07
CA GLY A 66 -1.34 -11.46 -23.79
C GLY A 66 -2.22 -10.72 -24.79
N GLY A 67 -2.24 -11.13 -26.07
CA GLY A 67 -3.10 -10.51 -27.07
C GLY A 67 -4.59 -10.78 -26.81
N ARG A 68 -4.94 -11.99 -26.35
CA ARG A 68 -6.34 -12.35 -26.03
C ARG A 68 -6.83 -11.63 -24.79
N GLU A 69 -6.00 -11.57 -23.76
CA GLU A 69 -6.30 -10.87 -22.51
C GLU A 69 -6.57 -9.38 -22.77
N LEU A 70 -5.74 -8.71 -23.57
CA LEU A 70 -5.95 -7.30 -23.91
C LEU A 70 -7.28 -7.05 -24.62
N HIS A 71 -7.67 -7.90 -25.59
CA HIS A 71 -8.96 -7.77 -26.27
C HIS A 71 -10.14 -8.00 -25.31
N GLN A 72 -10.02 -8.97 -24.40
CA GLN A 72 -11.03 -9.22 -23.38
C GLN A 72 -11.23 -8.00 -22.47
N VAL A 73 -10.13 -7.42 -21.98
CA VAL A 73 -10.18 -6.23 -21.10
C VAL A 73 -10.77 -5.02 -21.84
N LEU A 74 -10.44 -4.83 -23.12
CA LEU A 74 -11.05 -3.79 -23.93
C LEU A 74 -12.57 -3.96 -24.07
N GLY A 75 -13.03 -5.20 -24.26
CA GLY A 75 -14.47 -5.51 -24.27
C GLY A 75 -15.15 -5.23 -22.93
N SER A 76 -14.54 -5.65 -21.81
CA SER A 76 -15.04 -5.36 -20.45
C SER A 76 -15.13 -3.85 -20.17
N LEU A 77 -14.12 -3.09 -20.61
CA LEU A 77 -14.07 -1.65 -20.42
C LEU A 77 -15.15 -0.93 -21.24
N ASP A 78 -15.40 -1.36 -22.48
CA ASP A 78 -16.45 -0.79 -23.34
C ASP A 78 -17.85 -0.97 -22.75
N VAL A 79 -18.13 -2.16 -22.22
CA VAL A 79 -19.38 -2.44 -21.48
C VAL A 79 -19.48 -1.55 -20.25
N THR A 80 -18.42 -1.48 -19.44
CA THR A 80 -18.40 -0.67 -18.21
C THR A 80 -18.61 0.82 -18.49
N ILE A 81 -18.01 1.36 -19.55
CA ILE A 81 -18.20 2.75 -19.97
C ILE A 81 -19.63 2.99 -20.48
N THR A 82 -20.18 2.05 -21.24
CA THR A 82 -21.56 2.13 -21.74
C THR A 82 -22.56 2.15 -20.59
N ASP A 83 -22.36 1.28 -19.60
CA ASP A 83 -23.18 1.19 -18.38
C ASP A 83 -23.00 2.40 -17.44
N ALA A 84 -21.86 3.08 -17.52
CA ALA A 84 -21.59 4.30 -16.76
C ALA A 84 -22.36 5.53 -17.29
N ARG A 85 -23.16 5.42 -18.37
CA ARG A 85 -23.96 6.53 -18.90
C ARG A 85 -24.88 7.13 -17.83
N GLU A 86 -25.60 6.29 -17.09
CA GLU A 86 -26.48 6.76 -16.01
C GLU A 86 -25.67 7.41 -14.89
N PHE A 87 -24.53 6.83 -14.52
CA PHE A 87 -23.60 7.41 -13.56
C PHE A 87 -23.14 8.82 -13.96
N LEU A 88 -22.77 9.03 -15.23
CA LEU A 88 -22.38 10.34 -15.75
C LEU A 88 -23.53 11.35 -15.72
N MET A 89 -24.77 10.89 -15.95
CA MET A 89 -25.97 11.72 -15.84
C MET A 89 -26.22 12.14 -14.38
N PHE A 90 -26.04 11.24 -13.42
CA PHE A 90 -26.13 11.57 -11.99
C PHE A 90 -25.04 12.57 -11.56
N LEU A 91 -23.78 12.38 -12.01
CA LEU A 91 -22.70 13.32 -11.70
C LEU A 91 -22.98 14.75 -12.17
N LYS A 92 -23.65 14.92 -13.32
CA LYS A 92 -24.08 16.24 -13.80
C LYS A 92 -25.12 16.91 -12.89
N GLY A 93 -25.88 16.12 -12.12
CA GLY A 93 -26.86 16.61 -11.15
C GLY A 93 -26.31 16.83 -9.74
N CYS A 94 -25.09 16.36 -9.45
CA CYS A 94 -24.46 16.58 -8.15
C CYS A 94 -23.85 17.99 -8.09
N PRO A 95 -24.22 18.84 -7.10
CA PRO A 95 -23.52 20.10 -6.89
C PRO A 95 -22.03 19.80 -6.61
N PRO A 96 -21.09 20.51 -7.25
CA PRO A 96 -19.68 20.36 -6.93
C PRO A 96 -19.49 20.63 -5.44
N LEU A 97 -19.03 19.65 -4.68
CA LEU A 97 -18.63 19.87 -3.31
C LEU A 97 -17.38 20.74 -3.34
N TYR A 98 -17.54 22.05 -3.10
CA TYR A 98 -16.45 23.00 -2.82
C TYR A 98 -15.84 22.77 -1.43
N HIS A 99 -15.81 21.53 -0.94
CA HIS A 99 -14.81 21.21 0.08
C HIS A 99 -13.47 21.32 -0.63
N ARG A 100 -12.58 22.16 -0.07
CA ARG A 100 -11.18 22.31 -0.49
C ARG A 100 -10.63 20.91 -0.74
N LEU A 101 -10.69 20.46 -1.99
CA LEU A 101 -9.98 19.28 -2.44
C LEU A 101 -8.55 19.72 -2.35
N ASN A 102 -8.00 19.46 -1.18
CA ASN A 102 -6.59 19.45 -0.89
C ASN A 102 -5.94 18.93 -2.18
N THR A 103 -5.14 19.79 -2.79
CA THR A 103 -4.53 19.73 -4.12
C THR A 103 -3.51 18.58 -4.22
N THR A 104 -3.89 17.44 -3.67
CA THR A 104 -3.08 16.38 -3.10
C THR A 104 -3.12 15.16 -4.00
N TYR A 105 -4.17 15.00 -4.81
CA TYR A 105 -4.27 13.95 -5.83
C TYR A 105 -3.23 14.07 -6.95
N MET A 106 -2.61 15.26 -7.13
CA MET A 106 -1.48 15.43 -8.06
C MET A 106 -0.15 14.92 -7.49
N VAL A 107 -0.08 14.67 -6.17
CA VAL A 107 1.10 14.13 -5.51
C VAL A 107 0.68 12.84 -4.84
N LEU A 108 0.82 11.70 -5.54
CA LEU A 108 0.53 10.35 -5.02
C LEU A 108 1.14 10.11 -3.63
N GLU A 109 2.21 10.82 -3.28
CA GLU A 109 2.85 10.73 -1.97
C GLU A 109 2.02 11.37 -0.84
N LYS A 110 1.13 12.34 -1.09
CA LYS A 110 0.41 13.07 -0.03
C LYS A 110 -0.99 12.53 0.28
N CYS A 111 -1.44 11.47 -0.39
CA CYS A 111 -2.72 10.80 -0.13
C CYS A 111 -2.59 9.29 -0.27
N MET A 112 -3.38 8.52 0.49
CA MET A 112 -3.38 7.05 0.38
C MET A 112 -4.02 6.62 -0.95
N PHE A 113 -3.22 6.07 -1.85
CA PHE A 113 -3.69 5.59 -3.16
C PHE A 113 -4.80 4.54 -3.01
N GLY A 114 -5.84 4.65 -3.84
CA GLY A 114 -6.93 3.68 -3.91
C GLY A 114 -7.96 3.74 -2.78
N ARG A 115 -7.79 4.61 -1.77
CA ARG A 115 -8.66 4.64 -0.55
C ARG A 115 -9.75 5.70 -0.54
N HIS A 116 -10.10 6.23 -1.72
CA HIS A 116 -11.06 7.33 -1.85
C HIS A 116 -12.46 6.94 -1.34
N ALA A 117 -12.94 5.73 -1.62
CA ALA A 117 -14.27 5.31 -1.19
C ALA A 117 -14.33 5.06 0.32
N GLU A 118 -13.26 4.50 0.90
CA GLU A 118 -13.09 4.35 2.34
C GLU A 118 -13.08 5.72 3.03
N MET A 119 -12.33 6.68 2.48
CA MET A 119 -12.29 8.06 2.96
C MET A 119 -13.67 8.74 2.92
N GLU A 120 -14.40 8.62 1.81
CA GLU A 120 -15.76 9.17 1.68
C GLU A 120 -16.75 8.50 2.65
N HIS A 121 -16.60 7.21 2.92
CA HIS A 121 -17.42 6.51 3.92
C HIS A 121 -17.15 7.06 5.33
N ILE A 122 -15.88 7.28 5.68
CA ILE A 122 -15.49 7.90 6.96
C ILE A 122 -16.04 9.32 7.06
N ILE A 123 -15.89 10.15 6.01
CA ILE A 123 -16.41 11.52 5.98
C ILE A 123 -17.93 11.50 6.13
N SER A 124 -18.64 10.65 5.38
CA SER A 124 -20.09 10.52 5.49
C SER A 124 -20.52 10.15 6.91
N PHE A 125 -19.85 9.19 7.55
CA PHE A 125 -20.10 8.82 8.95
C PHE A 125 -19.86 10.01 9.89
N LEU A 126 -18.78 10.77 9.70
CA LEU A 126 -18.46 11.95 10.50
C LEU A 126 -19.48 13.09 10.30
N MET A 127 -20.06 13.22 9.10
CA MET A 127 -21.02 14.28 8.77
C MET A 127 -22.47 13.94 9.13
N GLN A 128 -22.81 12.66 9.37
CA GLN A 128 -24.14 12.27 9.83
C GLN A 128 -24.50 12.97 11.13
N LYS A 129 -25.58 13.77 11.13
CA LYS A 129 -26.14 14.33 12.36
C LYS A 129 -26.83 13.20 13.12
N CYS A 130 -26.50 13.01 14.40
CA CYS A 130 -27.26 12.06 15.22
C CYS A 130 -28.72 12.52 15.30
N ALA A 131 -29.65 11.58 15.12
CA ALA A 131 -31.08 11.88 15.23
C ALA A 131 -31.38 12.38 16.66
N LEU A 132 -31.86 13.62 16.77
CA LEU A 132 -32.35 14.16 18.04
C LEU A 132 -33.50 13.28 18.53
N GLY A 133 -33.27 12.54 19.62
CA GLY A 133 -34.29 11.71 20.27
C GLY A 133 -33.80 10.37 20.82
N SER A 134 -32.63 9.85 20.40
CA SER A 134 -31.98 8.73 21.07
C SER A 134 -31.14 9.25 22.23
N THR A 135 -31.59 9.01 23.45
CA THR A 135 -30.82 9.23 24.68
C THR A 135 -29.51 8.44 24.65
N GLY A 136 -28.39 9.13 24.42
CA GLY A 136 -27.05 8.66 24.83
C GLY A 136 -26.33 7.66 23.93
N ASP A 137 -26.71 7.55 22.65
CA ASP A 137 -26.00 6.71 21.68
C ASP A 137 -24.81 7.41 21.04
N PHE A 138 -23.70 6.68 20.95
CA PHE A 138 -22.50 7.08 20.23
C PHE A 138 -22.50 6.50 18.83
N GLY A 139 -22.00 7.26 17.85
CA GLY A 139 -21.67 6.70 16.54
C GLY A 139 -20.42 5.84 16.67
N VAL A 140 -20.40 4.60 16.19
CA VAL A 140 -19.22 3.73 16.20
C VAL A 140 -19.03 3.18 14.80
N LEU A 141 -17.91 3.55 14.16
CA LEU A 141 -17.47 3.03 12.87
C LEU A 141 -16.31 2.04 13.08
N PRO A 142 -16.54 0.73 12.92
CA PRO A 142 -15.46 -0.26 12.90
C PRO A 142 -14.73 -0.22 11.55
N ILE A 143 -13.39 -0.19 11.60
CA ILE A 143 -12.51 -0.32 10.45
C ILE A 143 -11.69 -1.60 10.63
N VAL A 144 -11.96 -2.59 9.79
CA VAL A 144 -11.29 -3.90 9.83
C VAL A 144 -10.23 -3.93 8.74
N GLY A 145 -8.96 -4.00 9.15
CA GLY A 145 -7.82 -4.21 8.27
C GLY A 145 -7.73 -5.66 7.76
N PRO A 146 -6.85 -5.93 6.79
CA PRO A 146 -6.61 -7.30 6.35
C PRO A 146 -6.14 -8.17 7.53
N PRO A 147 -6.62 -9.42 7.63
CA PRO A 147 -6.29 -10.28 8.75
C PRO A 147 -4.79 -10.54 8.79
N LYS A 148 -4.24 -10.56 10.01
CA LYS A 148 -2.94 -11.18 10.27
C LYS A 148 -3.16 -12.69 10.13
N ALA A 149 -2.34 -13.41 9.36
CA ALA A 149 -2.52 -14.86 9.27
C ALA A 149 -2.42 -15.45 10.68
N GLU A 150 -3.44 -16.20 11.09
CA GLU A 150 -3.55 -16.80 12.42
C GLU A 150 -2.39 -17.78 12.64
N GLY A 151 -1.59 -17.56 13.68
CA GLY A 151 -0.45 -18.42 13.98
C GLY A 151 0.57 -17.78 14.92
N ASP A 152 0.16 -17.49 16.15
CA ASP A 152 1.11 -17.39 17.26
C ASP A 152 0.50 -18.01 18.52
N PRO A 153 0.70 -19.33 18.76
CA PRO A 153 0.58 -19.90 20.09
C PRO A 153 1.88 -19.58 20.83
N GLU A 154 1.82 -18.54 21.66
CA GLU A 154 2.83 -18.14 22.66
C GLU A 154 4.07 -17.37 22.16
N GLY A 155 4.20 -16.11 22.60
CA GLY A 155 5.55 -15.58 22.76
C GLY A 155 5.78 -14.12 23.10
N ARG A 156 4.82 -13.20 22.96
CA ARG A 156 4.78 -11.94 23.72
C ARG A 156 3.34 -11.56 23.98
N ILE A 157 2.77 -12.27 24.95
CA ILE A 157 1.70 -11.75 25.80
C ILE A 157 2.30 -10.55 26.55
N ALA A 158 2.40 -9.42 25.87
CA ALA A 158 1.84 -8.22 26.47
C ALA A 158 0.32 -8.39 26.33
N SER A 159 -0.24 -9.22 27.20
CA SER A 159 -1.54 -8.91 27.80
C SER A 159 -1.34 -7.57 28.49
N VAL A 160 -1.26 -6.50 27.69
CA VAL A 160 -1.53 -5.18 28.23
C VAL A 160 -2.98 -5.33 28.64
N ARG A 161 -3.24 -5.11 29.92
CA ARG A 161 -4.58 -5.01 30.52
C ARG A 161 -5.43 -3.89 29.88
N ASP A 162 -5.08 -3.42 28.69
CA ASP A 162 -5.46 -2.19 28.03
C ASP A 162 -5.57 -2.47 26.52
N GLY A 163 -6.59 -3.24 26.13
CA GLY A 163 -6.79 -3.84 24.81
C GLY A 163 -7.07 -2.88 23.65
N GLY A 164 -6.56 -1.65 23.70
CA GLY A 164 -6.66 -0.66 22.63
C GLY A 164 -5.94 0.63 23.03
N THR A 165 -5.26 1.28 22.08
CA THR A 165 -4.62 2.58 22.30
C THR A 165 -5.48 3.67 21.67
N VAL A 166 -5.88 4.67 22.46
CA VAL A 166 -6.52 5.88 21.92
C VAL A 166 -5.46 6.69 21.19
N LYS A 167 -5.61 6.81 19.86
CA LYS A 167 -4.68 7.55 19.00
C LYS A 167 -5.03 9.03 18.89
N HIS A 168 -6.32 9.34 18.99
CA HIS A 168 -6.80 10.70 18.91
C HIS A 168 -8.05 10.86 19.75
N GLN A 169 -8.09 11.95 20.52
CA GLN A 169 -9.27 12.43 21.21
C GLN A 169 -9.35 13.95 21.00
N SER A 170 -10.43 14.42 20.39
CA SER A 170 -10.66 15.86 20.27
C SER A 170 -11.12 16.43 21.61
N HIS A 171 -10.56 17.55 22.05
CA HIS A 171 -11.08 18.32 23.18
C HIS A 171 -12.14 19.31 22.71
N ALA A 172 -13.23 19.44 23.47
CA ALA A 172 -14.30 20.40 23.18
C ALA A 172 -13.73 21.83 23.14
N SER A 173 -13.91 22.53 22.01
CA SER A 173 -13.67 23.97 21.94
C SER A 173 -14.86 24.72 22.56
N GLU A 174 -14.66 25.98 22.99
CA GLU A 174 -15.68 26.86 23.60
C GLU A 174 -16.92 27.17 22.73
N CYS A 175 -17.11 26.48 21.59
CA CYS A 175 -18.24 26.66 20.68
C CYS A 175 -19.33 25.60 20.90
N ARG A 176 -20.60 26.02 20.76
CA ARG A 176 -21.83 25.35 21.25
C ARG A 176 -22.21 24.00 20.60
N ASP A 177 -21.32 23.36 19.84
CA ASP A 177 -21.53 22.01 19.30
C ASP A 177 -20.41 21.09 19.79
N GLU A 178 -20.57 20.54 21.00
CA GLU A 178 -19.59 19.74 21.75
C GLU A 178 -19.43 18.30 21.21
N SER A 179 -19.18 18.13 19.92
CA SER A 179 -18.98 16.79 19.34
C SER A 179 -17.55 16.29 19.57
N ILE A 180 -17.40 15.07 20.09
CA ILE A 180 -16.10 14.45 20.39
C ILE A 180 -15.82 13.31 19.40
N LEU A 181 -14.66 13.32 18.77
CA LEU A 181 -14.14 12.19 18.00
C LEU A 181 -13.08 11.44 18.81
N VAL A 182 -13.27 10.14 18.96
CA VAL A 182 -12.31 9.22 19.57
C VAL A 182 -11.86 8.18 18.54
N VAL A 183 -10.56 8.11 18.26
CA VAL A 183 -9.98 7.11 17.35
C VAL A 183 -9.17 6.11 18.17
N VAL A 184 -9.53 4.83 18.07
CA VAL A 184 -8.96 3.73 18.85
C VAL A 184 -8.30 2.74 17.91
N GLU A 185 -7.03 2.44 18.13
CA GLU A 185 -6.34 1.33 17.45
C GLU A 185 -6.24 0.12 18.40
N VAL A 186 -6.73 -1.03 17.96
CA VAL A 186 -6.77 -2.28 18.72
C VAL A 186 -5.85 -3.32 18.09
N ASN A 187 -4.89 -3.80 18.89
CA ASN A 187 -4.05 -4.93 18.52
C ASN A 187 -4.74 -6.25 18.90
N GLY A 188 -5.52 -6.81 17.98
CA GLY A 188 -6.24 -8.06 18.19
C GLY A 188 -7.70 -7.84 18.59
N ASP A 189 -8.15 -8.49 19.67
CA ASP A 189 -9.52 -8.36 20.17
C ASP A 189 -9.58 -7.47 21.42
N ILE A 190 -10.70 -6.78 21.58
CA ILE A 190 -11.00 -5.94 22.75
C ILE A 190 -12.19 -6.53 23.49
N SER A 191 -12.08 -6.65 24.81
CA SER A 191 -13.15 -7.17 25.64
C SER A 191 -14.33 -6.19 25.72
N GLU A 192 -15.55 -6.72 25.84
CA GLU A 192 -16.76 -5.91 26.08
C GLU A 192 -16.63 -5.00 27.31
N ALA A 193 -15.96 -5.49 28.37
CA ALA A 193 -15.73 -4.72 29.59
C ALA A 193 -14.80 -3.52 29.34
N THR A 194 -13.70 -3.73 28.60
CA THR A 194 -12.75 -2.67 28.21
C THR A 194 -13.44 -1.63 27.32
N TRP A 195 -14.20 -2.09 26.31
CA TRP A 195 -14.96 -1.21 25.43
C TRP A 195 -16.02 -0.39 26.18
N SER A 196 -16.78 -1.04 27.08
CA SER A 196 -17.79 -0.37 27.91
C SER A 196 -17.18 0.65 28.86
N SER A 197 -16.01 0.35 29.41
CA SER A 197 -15.25 1.28 30.26
C SER A 197 -14.82 2.53 29.47
N LEU A 198 -14.27 2.34 28.26
CA LEU A 198 -13.87 3.44 27.37
C LEU A 198 -15.07 4.32 26.98
N CYS A 199 -16.20 3.69 26.61
CA CYS A 199 -17.44 4.42 26.31
C CYS A 199 -17.91 5.25 27.51
N SER A 200 -17.89 4.67 28.71
CA SER A 200 -18.29 5.33 29.95
C SER A 200 -17.37 6.49 30.33
N ALA A 201 -16.06 6.32 30.14
CA ALA A 201 -15.08 7.38 30.34
C ALA A 201 -15.32 8.54 29.37
N SER A 202 -15.60 8.23 28.11
CA SER A 202 -15.86 9.22 27.07
C SER A 202 -17.13 10.03 27.33
N LYS A 203 -18.20 9.42 27.87
CA LYS A 203 -19.44 10.12 28.28
C LYS A 203 -19.18 11.31 29.20
N ARG A 204 -18.14 11.24 30.04
CA ARG A 204 -17.81 12.31 30.99
C ARG A 204 -17.38 13.61 30.33
N PHE A 205 -16.96 13.55 29.06
CA PHE A 205 -16.46 14.70 28.32
C PHE A 205 -17.52 15.35 27.42
N ALA A 206 -18.66 14.70 27.19
CA ALA A 206 -19.74 15.26 26.38
C ALA A 206 -20.86 15.77 27.30
N THR A 207 -20.93 17.09 27.49
CA THR A 207 -21.97 17.70 28.33
C THR A 207 -23.29 17.88 27.59
N ASN A 208 -23.28 18.15 26.26
CA ASN A 208 -24.49 18.21 25.43
C ASN A 208 -24.30 17.74 23.96
N GLY A 209 -23.12 17.23 23.58
CA GLY A 209 -22.80 16.89 22.20
C GLY A 209 -22.68 15.39 21.89
N VAL A 210 -22.43 15.07 20.61
CA VAL A 210 -22.35 13.71 20.09
C VAL A 210 -20.93 13.18 20.20
N ILE A 211 -20.75 11.96 20.73
CA ILE A 211 -19.46 11.26 20.61
C ILE A 211 -19.50 10.29 19.44
N LYS A 212 -18.45 10.33 18.62
CA LYS A 212 -18.19 9.38 17.55
C LYS A 212 -16.89 8.65 17.83
N PHE A 213 -16.95 7.33 17.68
CA PHE A 213 -15.82 6.43 17.75
C PHE A 213 -15.47 5.92 16.36
N ILE A 214 -14.18 5.89 16.07
CA ILE A 214 -13.60 5.09 15.01
C ILE A 214 -12.72 4.05 15.69
N ILE A 215 -13.07 2.77 15.54
CA ILE A 215 -12.31 1.65 16.11
C ILE A 215 -11.65 0.86 14.99
N CYS A 216 -10.33 0.78 15.01
CA CYS A 216 -9.53 0.11 13.99
C CYS A 216 -8.91 -1.18 14.56
N SER A 217 -9.07 -2.30 13.87
CA SER A 217 -8.40 -3.57 14.22
C SER A 217 -8.19 -4.44 12.97
N ARG A 218 -7.33 -5.45 13.07
CA ARG A 218 -7.28 -6.56 12.11
C ARG A 218 -8.22 -7.72 12.45
N SER A 219 -8.75 -7.74 13.67
CA SER A 219 -9.75 -8.72 14.11
C SER A 219 -11.13 -8.26 13.62
N ASP A 220 -11.88 -9.14 12.98
CA ASP A 220 -13.27 -8.87 12.59
C ASP A 220 -14.23 -8.81 13.78
N LYS A 221 -13.80 -9.27 14.97
CA LYS A 221 -14.61 -9.23 16.19
C LYS A 221 -15.02 -7.82 16.60
N ILE A 222 -14.26 -6.78 16.20
CA ILE A 222 -14.62 -5.39 16.52
C ILE A 222 -15.91 -4.93 15.83
N VAL A 223 -16.39 -5.66 14.81
CA VAL A 223 -17.64 -5.35 14.10
C VAL A 223 -18.84 -5.33 15.05
N ARG A 224 -18.83 -6.15 16.12
CA ARG A 224 -19.91 -6.20 17.12
C ARG A 224 -20.15 -4.88 17.85
N PHE A 225 -19.14 -4.01 17.90
CA PHE A 225 -19.23 -2.70 18.55
C PHE A 225 -19.80 -1.60 17.64
N GLY A 226 -19.93 -1.88 16.34
CA GLY A 226 -20.35 -0.91 15.34
C GLY A 226 -21.81 -0.53 15.44
N THR A 227 -22.10 0.77 15.33
CA THR A 227 -23.47 1.28 15.12
C THR A 227 -23.76 1.59 13.66
N THR A 228 -22.75 1.48 12.79
CA THR A 228 -22.86 1.51 11.33
C THR A 228 -22.18 0.29 10.72
N GLN A 229 -22.40 0.09 9.42
CA GLN A 229 -21.71 -0.96 8.66
C GLN A 229 -20.20 -0.81 8.80
N ALA A 230 -19.52 -1.91 9.16
CA ALA A 230 -18.07 -1.92 9.28
C ALA A 230 -17.39 -1.70 7.92
N LEU A 231 -16.35 -0.87 7.94
CA LEU A 231 -15.49 -0.60 6.80
C LEU A 231 -14.39 -1.66 6.73
N LYS A 232 -14.39 -2.48 5.69
CA LYS A 232 -13.30 -3.44 5.44
C LYS A 232 -12.24 -2.81 4.53
N VAL A 233 -11.00 -2.77 5.01
CA VAL A 233 -9.85 -2.30 4.24
C VAL A 233 -9.19 -3.51 3.59
N GLU A 234 -9.46 -3.70 2.30
CA GLU A 234 -8.88 -4.80 1.53
C GLU A 234 -7.50 -4.43 0.98
N ASN A 235 -6.71 -5.42 0.59
CA ASN A 235 -5.44 -5.16 -0.09
C ASN A 235 -5.68 -4.65 -1.51
N LEU A 236 -4.71 -3.93 -2.07
CA LEU A 236 -4.78 -3.53 -3.47
C LEU A 236 -4.74 -4.78 -4.35
N SER A 237 -5.54 -4.80 -5.42
CA SER A 237 -5.36 -5.78 -6.48
C SER A 237 -3.98 -5.63 -7.11
N GLN A 238 -3.47 -6.68 -7.76
CA GLN A 238 -2.16 -6.64 -8.41
C GLN A 238 -2.07 -5.51 -9.44
N GLU A 239 -3.15 -5.26 -10.18
CA GLU A 239 -3.23 -4.24 -11.22
C GLU A 239 -3.23 -2.82 -10.61
N ALA A 240 -3.97 -2.63 -9.51
CA ALA A 240 -3.98 -1.38 -8.77
C ALA A 240 -2.62 -1.11 -8.11
N PHE A 241 -1.99 -2.14 -7.55
CA PHE A 241 -0.66 -2.06 -6.98
C PHE A 241 0.39 -1.74 -8.05
N TRP A 242 0.33 -2.36 -9.24
CA TRP A 242 1.20 -2.03 -10.36
C TRP A 242 1.06 -0.56 -10.77
N TYR A 243 -0.16 -0.07 -10.92
CA TYR A 243 -0.41 1.33 -11.28
C TYR A 243 0.24 2.29 -10.28
N PHE A 244 0.05 2.02 -8.99
CA PHE A 244 0.65 2.76 -7.88
C PHE A 244 2.19 2.68 -7.88
N PHE A 245 2.74 1.47 -7.94
CA PHE A 245 4.17 1.21 -7.84
C PHE A 245 4.92 1.82 -9.03
N LYS A 246 4.41 1.66 -10.25
CA LYS A 246 4.98 2.27 -11.47
C LYS A 246 5.08 3.79 -11.33
N ALA A 247 4.02 4.45 -10.87
CA ALA A 247 4.03 5.90 -10.73
C ALA A 247 5.04 6.38 -9.66
N LEU A 248 5.20 5.64 -8.57
CA LEU A 248 6.19 5.96 -7.53
C LEU A 248 7.63 5.69 -7.98
N ALA A 249 7.88 4.54 -8.62
CA ALA A 249 9.22 4.07 -8.96
C ALA A 249 9.88 4.91 -10.06
N PHE A 250 9.07 5.47 -10.98
CA PHE A 250 9.57 6.35 -12.02
C PHE A 250 9.45 7.84 -11.67
N GLY A 251 8.52 8.22 -10.78
CA GLY A 251 8.32 9.61 -10.39
C GLY A 251 8.03 10.50 -11.60
N SER A 252 8.95 11.40 -11.94
CA SER A 252 8.86 12.28 -13.12
C SER A 252 9.43 11.66 -14.41
N ALA A 253 10.16 10.55 -14.32
CA ALA A 253 10.67 9.84 -15.49
C ALA A 253 9.53 9.15 -16.25
N ASP A 254 9.61 9.08 -17.58
CA ASP A 254 8.61 8.39 -18.39
C ASP A 254 8.98 6.90 -18.53
N PRO A 255 8.18 5.96 -17.99
CA PRO A 255 8.44 4.52 -18.13
C PRO A 255 8.50 4.05 -19.60
N ARG A 256 7.94 4.82 -20.54
CA ARG A 256 7.97 4.51 -21.97
C ARG A 256 9.34 4.73 -22.60
N GLU A 257 10.18 5.56 -21.99
CA GLU A 257 11.55 5.78 -22.45
C GLU A 257 12.51 4.70 -21.92
N GLU A 258 12.13 4.02 -20.84
CA GLU A 258 12.92 2.99 -20.16
C GLU A 258 12.18 1.64 -20.06
N PRO A 259 11.83 0.98 -21.18
CA PRO A 259 11.00 -0.22 -21.18
C PRO A 259 11.66 -1.42 -20.47
N LYS A 260 13.01 -1.51 -20.47
CA LYS A 260 13.74 -2.53 -19.71
C LYS A 260 13.55 -2.36 -18.20
N LEU A 261 13.65 -1.13 -17.69
CA LEU A 261 13.38 -0.83 -16.28
C LEU A 261 11.91 -1.11 -15.95
N ALA A 262 10.99 -0.70 -16.81
CA ALA A 262 9.56 -0.90 -16.58
C ALA A 262 9.17 -2.38 -16.49
N SER A 263 9.82 -3.24 -17.29
CA SER A 263 9.68 -4.70 -17.19
C SER A 263 10.13 -5.24 -15.82
N MET A 264 11.31 -4.82 -15.35
CA MET A 264 11.82 -5.21 -14.03
C MET A 264 10.92 -4.72 -12.89
N ALA A 265 10.46 -3.46 -12.95
CA ALA A 265 9.51 -2.90 -11.99
C ALA A 265 8.19 -3.68 -11.96
N MET A 266 7.69 -4.10 -13.12
CA MET A 266 6.45 -4.88 -13.21
C MET A 266 6.60 -6.25 -12.54
N GLU A 267 7.76 -6.89 -12.67
CA GLU A 267 8.03 -8.15 -11.97
C GLU A 267 8.09 -7.95 -10.45
N ILE A 268 8.77 -6.89 -9.98
CA ILE A 268 8.82 -6.55 -8.56
C ILE A 268 7.41 -6.28 -8.02
N ALA A 269 6.59 -5.55 -8.76
CA ALA A 269 5.22 -5.22 -8.37
C ALA A 269 4.27 -6.43 -8.38
N ALA A 270 4.57 -7.48 -9.14
CA ALA A 270 3.78 -8.70 -9.16
C ALA A 270 3.80 -9.43 -7.81
N TRP A 271 4.83 -9.18 -6.98
CA TRP A 271 4.87 -9.65 -5.61
C TRP A 271 4.05 -8.78 -4.64
N ASN A 272 3.18 -7.87 -5.11
CA ASN A 272 2.14 -7.13 -4.36
C ASN A 272 2.44 -6.88 -2.86
N CYS A 273 3.61 -6.32 -2.54
CA CYS A 273 4.07 -6.23 -1.16
C CYS A 273 3.28 -5.20 -0.34
N SER A 274 3.57 -5.07 0.96
CA SER A 274 2.87 -4.07 1.80
C SER A 274 3.06 -2.66 1.25
N PHE A 275 2.11 -1.75 1.53
CA PHE A 275 2.19 -0.37 1.05
C PHE A 275 3.49 0.33 1.50
N ILE A 276 3.97 0.03 2.71
CA ILE A 276 5.22 0.54 3.26
C ILE A 276 6.41 0.02 2.45
N ALA A 277 6.49 -1.29 2.23
CA ALA A 277 7.56 -1.91 1.45
C ALA A 277 7.56 -1.42 0.00
N GLY A 278 6.37 -1.32 -0.62
CA GLY A 278 6.20 -0.80 -1.97
C GLY A 278 6.72 0.64 -2.11
N ASN A 279 6.40 1.52 -1.15
CA ASN A 279 6.94 2.88 -1.11
C ASN A 279 8.47 2.89 -0.97
N ALA A 280 9.01 2.12 -0.02
CA ALA A 280 10.45 2.08 0.23
C ALA A 280 11.23 1.58 -1.00
N ILE A 281 10.78 0.48 -1.60
CA ILE A 281 11.40 -0.10 -2.81
C ILE A 281 11.29 0.86 -3.99
N ALA A 282 10.10 1.41 -4.25
CA ALA A 282 9.89 2.32 -5.37
C ALA A 282 10.78 3.56 -5.27
N ARG A 283 10.90 4.17 -4.09
CA ARG A 283 11.77 5.34 -3.87
C ARG A 283 13.24 5.00 -4.07
N MET A 284 13.69 3.86 -3.54
CA MET A 284 15.05 3.38 -3.74
C MET A 284 15.38 3.17 -5.23
N LEU A 285 14.47 2.58 -6.00
CA LEU A 285 14.64 2.40 -7.44
C LEU A 285 14.65 3.74 -8.19
N ARG A 286 13.81 4.68 -7.77
CA ARG A 286 13.73 6.03 -8.36
C ARG A 286 15.02 6.83 -8.21
N ASP A 287 15.70 6.68 -7.09
CA ASP A 287 16.94 7.41 -6.79
C ASP A 287 18.13 6.95 -7.65
N ASN A 288 18.01 5.80 -8.34
CA ASN A 288 19.03 5.29 -9.25
C ASN A 288 18.41 4.55 -10.44
N LEU A 289 18.23 5.24 -11.57
CA LEU A 289 17.67 4.69 -12.82
C LEU A 289 18.67 3.86 -13.66
N SER A 290 19.76 3.37 -13.06
CA SER A 290 20.67 2.47 -13.76
C SER A 290 20.05 1.08 -13.96
N ALA A 291 20.11 0.57 -15.19
CA ALA A 291 19.68 -0.80 -15.50
C ALA A 291 20.46 -1.86 -14.69
N THR A 292 21.74 -1.62 -14.39
CA THR A 292 22.53 -2.55 -13.55
C THR A 292 22.03 -2.57 -12.11
N PHE A 293 21.70 -1.40 -11.55
CA PHE A 293 21.15 -1.27 -10.20
C PHE A 293 19.78 -1.96 -10.10
N TRP A 294 18.89 -1.71 -11.06
CA TRP A 294 17.57 -2.32 -11.10
C TRP A 294 17.64 -3.84 -11.24
N ARG A 295 18.58 -4.36 -12.03
CA ARG A 295 18.81 -5.80 -12.14
C ARG A 295 19.30 -6.41 -10.82
N MET A 296 20.23 -5.76 -10.13
CA MET A 296 20.67 -6.20 -8.79
C MET A 296 19.50 -6.20 -7.80
N ALA A 297 18.69 -5.13 -7.79
CA ALA A 297 17.51 -5.03 -6.92
C ALA A 297 16.50 -6.14 -7.22
N LEU A 298 16.17 -6.37 -8.49
CA LEU A 298 15.27 -7.43 -8.91
C LEU A 298 15.78 -8.81 -8.45
N THR A 299 17.06 -9.12 -8.65
CA THR A 299 17.66 -10.39 -8.21
C THR A 299 17.59 -10.55 -6.69
N SER A 300 17.95 -9.52 -5.94
CA SER A 300 17.90 -9.54 -4.46
C SER A 300 16.47 -9.77 -3.96
N PHE A 301 15.49 -9.04 -4.49
CA PHE A 301 14.10 -9.20 -4.06
C PHE A 301 13.47 -10.52 -4.55
N ARG A 302 13.89 -11.04 -5.69
CA ARG A 302 13.46 -12.36 -6.18
C ARG A 302 13.94 -13.47 -5.23
N GLU A 303 15.18 -13.39 -4.75
CA GLU A 303 15.72 -14.32 -3.74
C GLU A 303 14.89 -14.29 -2.45
N VAL A 304 14.58 -13.10 -1.94
CA VAL A 304 13.73 -12.94 -0.75
C VAL A 304 12.32 -13.48 -1.01
N ASN A 305 11.72 -13.19 -2.16
CA ASN A 305 10.39 -13.71 -2.50
C ASN A 305 10.37 -15.25 -2.58
N GLN A 306 11.41 -15.86 -3.16
CA GLN A 306 11.57 -17.31 -3.22
C GLN A 306 11.78 -17.92 -1.83
N ARG A 307 12.64 -17.31 -1.01
CA ARG A 307 13.03 -17.84 0.31
C ARG A 307 11.92 -17.76 1.34
N TYR A 308 11.09 -16.72 1.27
CA TYR A 308 10.05 -16.48 2.27
C TYR A 308 8.64 -16.76 1.76
N SER A 309 8.45 -17.10 0.47
CA SER A 309 7.16 -17.35 -0.24
C SER A 309 6.06 -16.29 -0.08
N PHE A 310 6.26 -15.32 0.81
CA PHE A 310 5.34 -14.31 1.27
C PHE A 310 6.19 -13.07 1.62
N PHE A 311 6.66 -12.37 0.59
CA PHE A 311 6.93 -10.93 0.74
C PHE A 311 5.65 -10.14 1.08
N ILE A 312 4.52 -10.84 0.99
CA ILE A 312 3.14 -10.37 0.91
C ILE A 312 2.42 -10.83 2.17
N PHE A 313 1.82 -9.87 2.85
CA PHE A 313 1.00 -10.04 4.05
C PHE A 313 1.75 -10.33 5.35
N ASP A 314 1.21 -9.74 6.41
CA ASP A 314 1.57 -9.94 7.81
C ASP A 314 1.27 -11.38 8.28
N ALA A 315 1.66 -12.39 7.51
CA ALA A 315 1.74 -13.76 8.01
C ALA A 315 3.00 -13.84 8.87
N GLN A 316 2.79 -14.03 10.18
CA GLN A 316 3.88 -14.33 11.08
C GLN A 316 4.43 -15.69 10.68
N PRO A 317 5.75 -15.83 10.48
CA PRO A 317 6.32 -17.15 10.34
C PRO A 317 6.17 -17.88 11.68
N VAL A 318 5.97 -19.19 11.62
CA VAL A 318 5.74 -20.10 12.77
C VAL A 318 6.88 -20.03 13.81
N ASN A 319 8.00 -19.38 13.49
CA ASN A 319 9.15 -19.22 14.36
C ASN A 319 9.57 -17.72 14.47
N PRO A 320 9.77 -17.15 15.67
CA PRO A 320 10.24 -15.77 15.84
C PRO A 320 11.58 -15.48 15.15
N SER A 321 12.46 -16.48 14.99
CA SER A 321 13.73 -16.37 14.24
C SER A 321 13.56 -16.24 12.71
N GLN A 322 12.37 -16.54 12.17
CA GLN A 322 12.05 -16.40 10.75
C GLN A 322 11.41 -15.04 10.40
N SER A 323 11.13 -14.19 11.39
CA SER A 323 10.60 -12.82 11.18
C SER A 323 11.63 -11.86 10.57
N ARG A 324 12.89 -12.29 10.50
CA ARG A 324 14.01 -11.56 9.96
C ARG A 324 14.28 -12.01 8.52
N LYS A 325 14.12 -11.08 7.58
CA LYS A 325 14.34 -11.32 6.15
C LYS A 325 15.78 -10.98 5.81
N MET A 326 16.48 -11.95 5.23
CA MET A 326 17.84 -11.75 4.73
C MET A 326 17.76 -11.16 3.33
N ILE A 327 18.30 -9.97 3.13
CA ILE A 327 18.27 -9.22 1.88
C ILE A 327 19.71 -8.99 1.41
N ARG A 328 20.00 -9.33 0.16
CA ARG A 328 21.32 -9.05 -0.43
C ARG A 328 21.48 -7.55 -0.63
N ARG A 329 22.65 -7.02 -0.26
CA ARG A 329 22.99 -5.61 -0.48
C ARG A 329 23.11 -5.30 -1.97
N LEU A 330 22.80 -4.07 -2.34
CA LEU A 330 22.71 -3.57 -3.71
C LEU A 330 23.93 -2.72 -4.10
N ASN A 331 25.10 -3.08 -3.58
CA ASN A 331 26.38 -2.39 -3.79
C ASN A 331 27.38 -3.23 -4.60
N GLY A 332 26.93 -4.34 -5.20
CA GLY A 332 27.79 -5.28 -5.92
C GLY A 332 28.63 -6.21 -5.03
N SER A 333 28.49 -6.13 -3.70
CA SER A 333 29.10 -7.11 -2.79
C SER A 333 28.16 -8.30 -2.56
N ASP A 334 28.72 -9.43 -2.13
CA ASP A 334 27.95 -10.60 -1.67
C ASP A 334 27.43 -10.45 -0.23
N GLY A 335 27.55 -9.26 0.36
CA GLY A 335 27.07 -8.97 1.70
C GLY A 335 25.54 -9.02 1.80
N TYR A 336 25.07 -9.42 2.98
CA TYR A 336 23.64 -9.46 3.30
C TYR A 336 23.31 -8.55 4.47
N CYS A 337 22.06 -8.10 4.55
CA CYS A 337 21.52 -7.54 5.78
C CYS A 337 20.25 -8.29 6.18
N SER A 338 20.04 -8.39 7.47
CA SER A 338 18.91 -9.08 8.05
C SER A 338 17.96 -8.03 8.64
N ILE A 339 16.74 -7.94 8.11
CA ILE A 339 15.75 -6.91 8.47
C ILE A 339 14.57 -7.55 9.17
N PHE A 340 14.20 -7.05 10.35
CA PHE A 340 13.03 -7.51 11.09
C PHE A 340 11.73 -6.93 10.51
N ASN A 341 10.76 -7.80 10.16
CA ASN A 341 9.54 -7.40 9.45
C ASN A 341 8.49 -6.70 10.35
N GLY A 342 8.71 -6.59 11.67
CA GLY A 342 7.83 -5.89 12.59
C GLY A 342 8.21 -4.41 12.72
N TYR A 343 7.56 -3.55 11.94
CA TYR A 343 7.80 -2.11 12.02
C TYR A 343 7.33 -1.54 13.36
N GLN A 344 8.17 -0.72 13.98
CA GLN A 344 7.79 0.14 15.09
C GLN A 344 7.37 1.51 14.55
N ILE A 345 6.32 2.08 15.14
CA ILE A 345 5.81 3.40 14.75
C ILE A 345 6.35 4.41 15.74
N VAL A 346 7.14 5.36 15.24
CA VAL A 346 7.65 6.49 16.01
C VAL A 346 6.87 7.74 15.60
N SER A 347 6.21 8.38 16.58
CA SER A 347 5.41 9.60 16.37
C SER A 347 6.25 10.88 16.38
N SER A 348 7.36 10.89 17.12
CA SER A 348 8.33 11.98 17.15
C SER A 348 9.33 11.86 16.00
N GLN A 349 9.52 12.93 15.23
CA GLN A 349 10.51 12.93 14.13
C GLN A 349 11.95 13.02 14.63
N GLU A 350 12.15 13.58 15.83
CA GLU A 350 13.48 13.76 16.44
C GLU A 350 14.06 12.41 16.93
N ASP A 351 13.19 11.46 17.27
CA ASP A 351 13.56 10.13 17.77
C ASP A 351 13.74 9.10 16.64
N ALA A 352 13.51 9.48 15.38
CA ALA A 352 13.65 8.57 14.25
C ALA A 352 15.14 8.35 13.89
N PRO A 353 15.55 7.10 13.57
CA PRO A 353 16.92 6.82 13.13
C PRO A 353 17.30 7.67 11.93
N VAL A 354 18.53 8.19 11.95
CA VAL A 354 19.11 8.94 10.82
C VAL A 354 19.41 8.01 9.64
N ILE A 355 19.77 6.76 9.93
CA ILE A 355 20.12 5.76 8.92
C ILE A 355 18.85 5.15 8.32
N THR A 356 18.79 5.12 6.99
CA THR A 356 17.69 4.53 6.23
C THR A 356 18.00 3.10 5.78
N VAL A 357 16.95 2.29 5.54
CA VAL A 357 17.08 0.97 4.91
C VAL A 357 17.79 1.07 3.55
N GLN A 358 17.53 2.14 2.80
CA GLN A 358 18.17 2.39 1.52
C GLN A 358 19.69 2.54 1.65
N GLU A 359 20.19 3.32 2.62
CA GLU A 359 21.63 3.48 2.84
C GLU A 359 22.30 2.18 3.31
N VAL A 360 21.58 1.34 4.07
CA VAL A 360 22.07 0.01 4.42
C VAL A 360 22.17 -0.86 3.17
N LEU A 361 21.11 -0.93 2.36
CA LEU A 361 21.10 -1.75 1.14
C LEU A 361 22.12 -1.26 0.11
N SER A 362 22.31 0.05 -0.05
CA SER A 362 23.22 0.64 -1.04
C SER A 362 24.70 0.50 -0.71
N GLY A 363 25.07 -0.04 0.46
CA GLY A 363 26.48 -0.16 0.85
C GLY A 363 27.02 1.00 1.68
N SER A 364 26.26 2.09 1.86
CA SER A 364 26.76 3.34 2.45
C SER A 364 27.05 3.23 3.95
N VAL A 365 26.48 2.23 4.62
CA VAL A 365 26.65 1.99 6.06
C VAL A 365 27.54 0.76 6.29
N ALA A 366 28.55 0.92 7.16
CA ALA A 366 29.43 -0.15 7.61
C ALA A 366 29.41 -0.25 9.15
N ARG A 367 28.22 -0.50 9.72
CA ARG A 367 28.04 -0.72 11.17
C ARG A 367 27.98 -2.22 11.48
N ARG A 368 28.61 -2.61 12.59
CA ARG A 368 28.55 -3.98 13.14
C ARG A 368 27.49 -4.06 14.25
N GLY A 369 26.86 -5.23 14.38
CA GLY A 369 25.79 -5.49 15.34
C GLY A 369 24.41 -5.03 14.87
N GLU A 370 23.40 -5.27 15.71
CA GLU A 370 22.01 -4.86 15.46
C GLU A 370 21.79 -3.38 15.76
N PHE A 371 21.11 -2.68 14.86
CA PHE A 371 20.74 -1.27 15.00
C PHE A 371 19.41 -0.96 14.30
N ASP A 372 18.71 0.06 14.78
CA ASP A 372 17.46 0.50 14.18
C ASP A 372 17.70 1.39 12.96
N VAL A 373 16.87 1.20 11.94
CA VAL A 373 16.88 1.96 10.69
C VAL A 373 15.49 2.47 10.35
N LEU A 374 15.45 3.61 9.67
CA LEU A 374 14.24 4.18 9.11
C LEU A 374 13.86 3.42 7.83
N ALA A 375 12.76 2.69 7.86
CA ALA A 375 12.23 1.97 6.70
C ALA A 375 11.43 2.90 5.79
N TRP A 376 10.56 3.72 6.38
CA TRP A 376 9.73 4.66 5.64
C TRP A 376 9.25 5.78 6.56
N ARG A 377 9.10 6.99 6.01
CA ARG A 377 8.41 8.09 6.67
C ARG A 377 7.14 8.42 5.89
N SER A 378 6.01 8.39 6.57
CA SER A 378 4.74 8.78 5.97
C SER A 378 4.82 10.23 5.51
N SER A 379 4.43 10.47 4.27
CA SER A 379 4.21 11.79 3.67
C SER A 379 2.80 12.33 3.95
N ILE A 380 2.01 11.61 4.74
CA ILE A 380 0.66 11.96 5.18
C ILE A 380 0.71 12.25 6.69
N PRO A 381 0.12 13.37 7.15
CA PRO A 381 0.00 13.69 8.57
C PRO A 381 -0.56 12.51 9.40
N PRO A 382 -0.03 12.27 10.62
CA PRO A 382 0.93 13.11 11.34
C PRO A 382 2.40 12.81 11.00
N TYR A 383 2.69 12.23 9.83
CA TYR A 383 4.05 11.97 9.34
C TYR A 383 4.85 10.97 10.20
N HIS A 384 4.18 9.90 10.64
CA HIS A 384 4.80 8.82 11.37
C HIS A 384 6.02 8.24 10.66
N SER A 385 7.05 7.93 11.45
CA SER A 385 8.24 7.21 10.99
C SER A 385 8.11 5.74 11.35
N TYR A 386 8.37 4.87 10.38
CA TYR A 386 8.34 3.43 10.52
C TYR A 386 9.77 2.93 10.58
N THR A 387 10.15 2.34 11.71
CA THR A 387 11.50 1.87 11.98
C THR A 387 11.52 0.34 12.05
N CYS A 388 12.66 -0.26 11.73
CA CYS A 388 12.88 -1.68 11.90
C CYS A 388 14.33 -1.93 12.33
N SER A 389 14.55 -3.02 13.05
CA SER A 389 15.91 -3.44 13.44
C SER A 389 16.59 -4.17 12.28
N CYS A 390 17.87 -3.86 12.10
CA CYS A 390 18.70 -4.35 11.02
C CYS A 390 20.07 -4.79 11.55
N GLU A 391 20.65 -5.83 10.95
CA GLU A 391 22.02 -6.26 11.19
C GLU A 391 22.69 -6.60 9.86
N ILE A 392 23.94 -6.17 9.69
CA ILE A 392 24.74 -6.40 8.47
C ILE A 392 25.62 -7.62 8.68
N HIS A 393 25.57 -8.55 7.72
CA HIS A 393 26.36 -9.78 7.70
C HIS A 393 27.36 -9.71 6.54
N GLU A 394 28.65 -9.74 6.87
CA GLU A 394 29.70 -10.01 5.90
C GLU A 394 29.74 -11.52 5.64
N VAL A 395 30.00 -11.93 4.40
CA VAL A 395 30.18 -13.35 4.09
C VAL A 395 31.52 -13.78 4.71
N GLU A 396 31.46 -14.38 5.90
CA GLU A 396 32.49 -15.32 6.32
C GLU A 396 32.17 -16.68 5.68
N ASP A 397 33.17 -17.26 5.02
CA ASP A 397 33.20 -18.41 4.09
C ASP A 397 32.58 -19.75 4.55
N SER A 398 31.66 -19.81 5.52
CA SER A 398 31.34 -21.09 6.18
C SER A 398 29.89 -21.39 6.61
N CYS A 399 28.86 -20.61 6.26
CA CYS A 399 27.51 -20.90 6.76
C CYS A 399 26.34 -20.79 5.76
N MET A 400 26.49 -21.37 4.56
CA MET A 400 25.37 -21.66 3.64
C MET A 400 25.14 -23.18 3.46
N ARG A 401 25.36 -23.96 4.52
CA ARG A 401 24.80 -25.32 4.64
C ARG A 401 23.93 -25.39 5.87
N HIS A 402 22.62 -25.28 5.70
CA HIS A 402 21.64 -26.27 6.17
C HIS A 402 20.24 -25.94 5.67
#